data_AF-A0AAQ1BVJ7-F1
#
_entry.id   AF-A0AAQ1BVJ7-F1
#
_cell.length_a   1.000
_cell.length_b   1.000
_cell.length_c   1.000
_cell.angle_alpha   90.00
_cell.angle_beta   90.00
_cell.angle_gamma   90.00
#
_symmetry.space_group_name_H-M   'P 1'
#
loop_
_entity.id
_entity.type
_entity.pdbx_description
1 polymer ?
#
loop_
_entity_poly.entity_id
_entity_poly.type
_entity_poly.pdbx_seq_one_letter_code
_entity_poly.pdbx_strand_id
1 'polypeptide(L)' 'MDPATRDSHFRMIRHHRRSWGPAMQVLIDQACFGLEAMEQLTDEDLRGLLRDIERGIDCIREDVSFEDAGLVRSR' A
#
# COMPACT_ATOMS: atom_id res chain seq x y z
N MET A 1 -3.34 -2.15 17.21
CA MET A 1 -2.65 -3.31 16.61
C MET A 1 -1.51 -3.62 17.55
N ASP A 2 -1.20 -4.88 17.85
CA ASP A 2 0.01 -5.14 18.64
C ASP A 2 1.28 -4.90 17.79
N PRO A 3 2.45 -4.65 18.43
CA PRO A 3 3.68 -4.35 17.69
C PRO A 3 4.10 -5.44 16.70
N ALA A 4 3.92 -6.72 17.06
CA ALA A 4 4.30 -7.84 16.20
C ALA A 4 3.46 -7.87 14.91
N THR A 5 2.16 -7.61 15.03
CA THR A 5 1.24 -7.51 13.90
C THR A 5 1.60 -6.31 13.02
N ARG A 6 2.01 -5.19 13.64
CA ARG A 6 2.43 -3.98 12.92
C ARG A 6 3.70 -4.21 12.09
N ASP A 7 4.70 -4.87 12.68
CA ASP A 7 5.91 -5.28 11.98
C ASP A 7 5.63 -6.24 10.83
N SER A 8 4.67 -7.16 11.02
CA SER A 8 4.21 -8.05 9.96
C SER A 8 3.63 -7.28 8.77
N HIS A 9 2.81 -6.25 9.01
CA HIS A 9 2.25 -5.40 7.95
C HIS A 9 3.35 -4.69 7.16
N PHE A 10 4.33 -4.08 7.83
CA PHE A 10 5.46 -3.45 7.15
C PHE A 10 6.25 -4.44 6.30
N ARG A 11 6.48 -5.66 6.81
CA ARG A 11 7.18 -6.71 6.06
C ARG A 11 6.40 -7.11 4.82
N MET A 12 5.08 -7.28 4.92
CA MET A 12 4.21 -7.63 3.80
C MET A 12 4.18 -6.54 2.73
N ILE A 13 4.00 -5.27 3.11
CA ILE A 13 4.00 -4.15 2.17
C ILE A 13 5.33 -4.07 1.42
N ARG A 14 6.46 -4.16 2.13
CA ARG A 14 7.80 -4.17 1.52
C ARG A 14 8.00 -5.36 0.59
N HIS A 15 7.52 -6.54 0.99
CA HIS A 15 7.59 -7.75 0.16
C HIS A 15 6.81 -7.54 -1.15
N HIS A 16 5.56 -7.09 -1.09
CA HIS A 16 4.74 -6.87 -2.27
C HIS A 16 5.32 -5.80 -3.19
N ARG A 17 5.79 -4.67 -2.65
CA ARG A 17 6.47 -3.63 -3.45
C ARG A 17 7.74 -4.14 -4.13
N ARG A 18 8.45 -5.11 -3.54
CA ARG A 18 9.61 -5.75 -4.18
C ARG A 18 9.20 -6.72 -5.28
N SER A 19 8.14 -7.49 -5.07
CA SER A 19 7.67 -8.54 -6.00
C SER A 19 6.92 -7.98 -7.22
N TRP A 20 6.15 -6.91 -7.03
CA TRP A 20 5.28 -6.33 -8.06
C TRP A 20 5.81 -5.00 -8.64
N GLY A 21 6.95 -4.54 -8.13
CA GLY A 21 7.72 -3.47 -8.73
C GLY A 21 7.26 -2.05 -8.39
N PRO A 22 7.82 -1.05 -9.10
CA PRO A 22 7.67 0.37 -8.78
C PRO A 22 6.23 0.89 -8.86
N ALA A 23 5.34 0.24 -9.62
CA ALA A 23 3.93 0.64 -9.71
C ALA A 23 3.26 0.70 -8.33
N MET A 24 3.62 -0.20 -7.40
CA MET A 24 3.11 -0.20 -6.02
C MET A 24 3.56 1.01 -5.20
N GLN A 25 4.62 1.71 -5.62
CA GLN A 25 5.15 2.84 -4.88
C GLN A 25 4.13 3.98 -4.79
N VAL A 26 3.27 4.17 -5.81
CA VAL A 26 2.25 5.23 -5.80
C VAL A 26 1.26 5.06 -4.64
N LEU A 27 0.92 3.82 -4.28
CA LEU A 27 0.00 3.53 -3.17
C LEU A 27 0.66 3.84 -1.83
N ILE A 28 1.95 3.53 -1.69
CA ILE A 28 2.75 3.87 -0.50
C ILE A 28 2.89 5.39 -0.36
N ASP A 29 3.25 6.08 -1.45
CA ASP A 29 3.45 7.53 -1.45
C ASP A 29 2.14 8.26 -1.13
N GLN A 30 1.02 7.78 -1.65
CA GLN A 30 -0.31 8.32 -1.34
C GLN A 30 -0.66 8.15 0.14
N ALA A 31 -0.46 6.95 0.69
CA ALA A 31 -0.72 6.69 2.11
C ALA A 31 0.20 7.52 3.01
N CYS A 32 1.45 7.72 2.61
CA CYS A 32 2.45 8.49 3.35
C CYS A 32 2.44 9.99 3.05
N PHE A 33 1.42 10.52 2.38
CA PHE A 33 1.41 11.93 2.03
C PHE A 33 1.53 12.83 3.28
N GLY A 34 2.60 13.62 3.36
CA GLY A 34 2.89 14.46 4.52
C GLY A 34 3.62 13.75 5.67
N LEU A 35 4.01 12.49 5.48
CA LEU A 35 4.80 11.69 6.41
C LEU A 35 6.19 11.41 5.83
N GLU A 36 7.17 11.21 6.70
CA GLU A 36 8.54 10.85 6.27
C GLU A 36 8.64 9.37 5.85
N ALA A 37 7.83 8.50 6.46
CA ALA A 37 7.87 7.06 6.24
C ALA A 37 6.57 6.37 6.69
N MET A 38 6.35 5.14 6.20
CA MET A 38 5.21 4.30 6.55
C MET A 38 5.11 4.03 8.06
N GLU A 39 6.22 4.06 8.79
CA GLU A 39 6.28 3.86 10.23
C GLU A 39 5.43 4.88 11.01
N GLN A 40 5.21 6.07 10.45
CA GLN A 40 4.39 7.14 11.02
C GLN A 40 2.88 6.96 10.76
N LEU A 41 2.47 6.02 9.90
CA LEU A 41 1.06 5.75 9.62
C LEU A 41 0.32 5.33 10.89
N THR A 42 -0.94 5.71 11.04
CA THR A 42 -1.76 5.12 12.10
C THR A 42 -1.96 3.62 11.85
N ASP A 43 -2.39 2.87 12.87
CA ASP A 43 -2.75 1.46 12.67
C ASP A 43 -3.90 1.28 11.68
N GLU A 44 -4.78 2.26 11.55
CA GLU A 44 -5.89 2.23 10.59
C GLU A 44 -5.37 2.44 9.16
N ASP A 45 -4.55 3.46 8.96
CA ASP A 45 -3.96 3.77 7.65
C ASP A 45 -3.02 2.66 7.17
N LEU A 46 -2.24 2.05 8.07
CA LEU A 46 -1.37 0.93 7.72
C LEU A 46 -2.17 -0.31 7.26
N ARG A 47 -3.32 -0.58 7.87
CA ARG A 47 -4.22 -1.63 7.40
C ARG A 47 -4.86 -1.26 6.06
N GLY A 48 -5.23 0.02 5.89
CA GLY A 48 -5.71 0.56 4.61
C GLY A 48 -4.70 0.31 3.50
N LEU A 49 -3.45 0.74 3.72
CA LEU A 49 -2.36 0.57 2.77
C LEU A 49 -2.12 -0.91 2.42
N LEU A 50 -2.09 -1.81 3.40
CA LEU A 50 -1.91 -3.24 3.07
C LEU A 50 -3.05 -3.78 2.19
N ARG A 51 -4.31 -3.42 2.48
CA ARG A 51 -5.45 -3.80 1.62
C ARG A 51 -5.35 -3.21 0.22
N ASP A 52 -4.94 -1.94 0.11
CA ASP A 52 -4.78 -1.27 -1.19
C ASP A 52 -3.65 -1.93 -2.00
N ILE A 53 -2.56 -2.34 -1.35
CA ILE A 53 -1.46 -3.09 -1.98
C ILE A 53 -1.94 -4.47 -2.47
N GLU A 54 -2.69 -5.21 -1.64
CA GLU A 54 -3.28 -6.49 -2.03
C GLU A 54 -4.23 -6.32 -3.22
N ARG A 55 -5.08 -5.28 -3.20
CA ARG A 55 -5.97 -4.95 -4.31
C ARG A 55 -5.20 -4.53 -5.56
N GLY A 56 -4.10 -3.80 -5.42
CA GLY A 56 -3.21 -3.43 -6.52
C GLY A 56 -2.61 -4.65 -7.22
N ILE A 57 -2.32 -5.73 -6.49
CA ILE A 57 -1.86 -6.99 -7.08
C ILE A 57 -2.94 -7.58 -8.00
N ASP A 58 -4.19 -7.59 -7.54
CA ASP A 58 -5.31 -8.07 -8.35
C ASP A 58 -5.50 -7.20 -9.60
N CYS A 59 -5.41 -5.88 -9.46
CA CYS A 59 -5.45 -4.94 -10.59
C CYS A 59 -4.38 -5.25 -11.65
N ILE A 60 -3.12 -5.48 -11.25
CA ILE A 60 -2.06 -5.85 -12.21
C ILE A 60 -2.35 -7.17 -12.90
N ARG A 61 -2.88 -8.17 -12.18
CA ARG A 61 -3.23 -9.48 -12.76
C ARG A 61 -4.39 -9.41 -13.74
N GLU A 62 -5.33 -8.52 -13.47
CA GLU A 62 -6.56 -8.33 -14.23
C GLU A 62 -6.42 -7.27 -15.35
N ASP A 63 -5.23 -6.66 -15.50
CA ASP A 63 -4.97 -5.55 -16.43
C ASP A 63 -5.90 -4.34 -16.22
N VAL A 64 -6.18 -4.03 -14.95
CA VAL A 64 -6.98 -2.89 -14.53
C VAL A 64 -6.06 -1.80 -13.97
N SER A 65 -6.24 -0.56 -14.41
CA SER A 65 -5.47 0.57 -13.88
C SER A 65 -5.81 0.85 -12.41
N PHE A 66 -4.88 1.43 -11.66
CA PHE A 66 -5.15 1.75 -10.25
C PHE A 66 -6.16 2.89 -10.10
N GLU A 67 -6.24 3.78 -11.09
CA GLU A 67 -7.21 4.85 -11.20
C GLU A 67 -8.63 4.29 -11.40
N ASP A 68 -8.81 3.37 -12.35
CA ASP A 68 -10.12 2.74 -12.60
C ASP A 68 -10.59 1.90 -11.41
N ALA A 69 -9.64 1.32 -10.67
CA ALA A 69 -9.91 0.60 -9.43
C ALA A 69 -10.20 1.52 -8.22
N GLY A 70 -10.03 2.84 -8.36
CA GLY A 70 -10.20 3.81 -7.28
C GLY A 70 -9.12 3.74 -6.20
N LEU A 71 -7.98 3.10 -6.47
CA LEU A 71 -6.85 2.98 -5.54
C LEU A 71 -6.01 4.27 -5.51
N VAL A 72 -5.88 4.93 -6.65
CA VAL A 72 -5.20 6.23 -6.75
C VAL A 72 -6.26 7.33 -6.81
N ARG A 73 -6.14 8.32 -5.92
CA ARG A 73 -7.03 9.47 -5.88
C ARG A 73 -6.52 10.53 -6.85
N SER A 74 -7.26 10.76 -7.94
CA SER A 74 -7.09 11.95 -8.77
C SER A 74 -7.40 13.18 -7.93
N ARG A 75 -6.41 14.06 -7.77
CA ARG A 75 -6.58 15.36 -7.11
C ARG A 75 -7.50 16.28 -7.91
#